data_AF-A0A8T4TY48-F1
#
_entry.id   AF-A0A8T4TY48-F1
#
_cell.length_a   1.000
_cell.length_b   1.000
_cell.length_c   1.000
_cell.angle_alpha   90.00
_cell.angle_beta   90.00
_cell.angle_gamma   90.00
#
_symmetry.space_group_name_H-M   'P 1'
#
loop_
_entity.id
_entity.type
_entity.pdbx_description
1 polymer ?
#
loop_
_entity_poly.entity_id
_entity_poly.type
_entity_poly.pdbx_seq_one_letter_code
_entity_poly.pdbx_strand_id
1 'polypeptide(L)'
;MIKKLIEESKILVYFAIIGSLIASLLLFLVTTFKLVKEIFSLLIYSSSDLTAFSVSIISALDSYLLAVIVYIFSLSLYGLFIGGLKVPTWLEVHNLDDLKKKLSSVIALILAVLFLKHVVAWENGKETLYFAISISLMMAALIAYIIVKDNINSKH
;
A
#
# COMPACT_ATOMS: atom_id res chain seq x y z
N MET A 1 -16.48 -17.01 -30.63
CA MET A 1 -15.39 -17.54 -29.78
C MET A 1 -14.71 -16.47 -28.93
N ILE A 2 -14.29 -15.33 -29.51
CA ILE A 2 -13.63 -14.21 -28.80
C ILE A 2 -14.53 -13.56 -27.71
N LYS A 3 -15.84 -13.36 -27.97
CA LYS A 3 -16.79 -12.84 -26.95
C LYS A 3 -16.88 -13.72 -25.69
N LYS A 4 -16.83 -15.05 -25.85
CA LYS A 4 -16.91 -16.02 -24.75
C LYS A 4 -15.63 -16.00 -23.90
N LEU A 5 -14.47 -15.81 -24.54
CA LEU A 5 -13.18 -15.61 -23.87
C LEU A 5 -13.12 -14.29 -23.05
N ILE A 6 -13.78 -13.23 -23.56
CA ILE A 6 -13.89 -11.93 -22.87
C ILE A 6 -14.91 -12.01 -21.71
N GLU A 7 -15.99 -12.80 -21.84
CA GLU A 7 -16.89 -13.10 -20.72
C GLU A 7 -16.21 -13.93 -19.63
N GLU A 8 -15.37 -14.90 -19.99
CA GLU A 8 -14.54 -15.67 -19.04
C GLU A 8 -13.50 -14.79 -18.31
N SER A 9 -13.00 -13.73 -18.94
CA SER A 9 -12.11 -12.76 -18.31
C SER A 9 -12.75 -12.06 -17.11
N LYS A 10 -14.07 -11.83 -17.11
CA LYS A 10 -14.74 -11.18 -15.97
C LYS A 10 -14.75 -12.06 -14.73
N ILE A 11 -14.86 -13.38 -14.89
CA ILE A 11 -14.87 -14.35 -13.78
C ILE A 11 -13.51 -14.37 -13.06
N LEU A 12 -12.41 -14.32 -13.81
CA LEU A 12 -11.07 -14.21 -13.24
C LEU A 12 -10.89 -12.92 -12.43
N VAL A 13 -11.42 -11.80 -12.93
CA VAL A 13 -11.35 -10.52 -12.22
C VAL A 13 -12.19 -10.53 -10.95
N TYR A 14 -13.39 -11.13 -10.97
CA TYR A 14 -14.20 -11.32 -9.76
C TYR A 14 -13.45 -12.10 -8.68
N PHE A 15 -12.77 -13.19 -9.08
CA PHE A 15 -11.98 -13.99 -8.15
C PHE A 15 -10.82 -13.17 -7.56
N ALA A 16 -10.12 -12.37 -8.38
CA ALA A 16 -9.05 -11.49 -7.92
C ALA A 16 -9.55 -10.44 -6.93
N ILE A 17 -10.70 -9.80 -7.20
CA ILE A 17 -11.30 -8.79 -6.31
C ILE A 17 -11.70 -9.39 -4.97
N ILE A 18 -12.38 -10.54 -4.97
CA ILE A 18 -12.78 -11.22 -3.73
C ILE A 18 -11.54 -11.64 -2.93
N GLY A 19 -10.53 -12.17 -3.62
CA GLY A 19 -9.25 -12.54 -3.01
C GLY A 19 -8.56 -11.34 -2.36
N SER A 20 -8.46 -10.19 -3.04
CA SER A 20 -7.85 -8.98 -2.48
C SER A 20 -8.69 -8.36 -1.35
N LEU A 21 -10.02 -8.40 -1.42
CA LEU A 21 -10.87 -7.95 -0.32
C LEU A 21 -10.62 -8.79 0.94
N ILE A 22 -10.66 -10.12 0.83
CA ILE A 22 -10.39 -11.02 1.95
C ILE A 22 -8.98 -10.79 2.49
N ALA A 23 -7.98 -10.68 1.63
CA ALA A 23 -6.61 -10.42 2.04
C ALA A 23 -6.48 -9.11 2.83
N SER A 24 -7.07 -8.02 2.35
CA SER A 24 -7.06 -6.73 3.07
C SER A 24 -7.73 -6.84 4.44
N LEU A 25 -8.88 -7.53 4.52
CA LEU A 25 -9.61 -7.74 5.76
C LEU A 25 -8.81 -8.58 6.76
N LEU A 26 -8.18 -9.66 6.30
CA LEU A 26 -7.31 -10.50 7.13
C LEU A 26 -6.10 -9.71 7.64
N LEU A 27 -5.46 -8.88 6.80
CA LEU A 27 -4.36 -8.03 7.23
C LEU A 27 -4.81 -7.04 8.32
N PHE A 28 -5.97 -6.41 8.18
CA PHE A 28 -6.54 -5.56 9.24
C PHE A 28 -6.76 -6.33 10.53
N LEU A 29 -7.40 -7.50 10.48
CA LEU A 29 -7.70 -8.31 11.66
C LEU A 29 -6.42 -8.80 12.34
N VAL A 30 -5.51 -9.44 11.61
CA VAL A 30 -4.26 -9.99 12.16
C VAL A 30 -3.40 -8.89 12.79
N THR A 31 -3.28 -7.74 12.13
CA THR A 31 -2.53 -6.59 12.65
C THR A 31 -3.17 -6.06 13.93
N THR A 32 -4.50 -5.96 13.98
CA THR A 32 -5.23 -5.53 15.17
C THR A 32 -5.04 -6.50 16.32
N PHE A 33 -5.16 -7.81 16.07
CA PHE A 33 -4.91 -8.83 17.10
C PHE A 33 -3.49 -8.77 17.65
N LYS A 34 -2.49 -8.55 16.79
CA LYS A 34 -1.10 -8.40 17.22
C LYS A 34 -0.93 -7.19 18.15
N LEU A 35 -1.49 -6.04 17.79
CA LEU A 35 -1.44 -4.83 18.63
C LEU A 35 -2.14 -5.03 19.98
N VAL A 36 -3.34 -5.62 19.98
CA VAL A 36 -4.08 -5.89 21.22
C VAL A 36 -3.25 -6.78 22.14
N LYS A 37 -2.63 -7.84 21.61
CA LYS A 37 -1.76 -8.74 22.38
C LYS A 37 -0.57 -7.99 23.00
N GLU A 38 0.06 -7.10 22.24
CA GLU A 38 1.20 -6.29 22.70
C GLU A 38 0.81 -5.33 23.84
N ILE A 39 -0.36 -4.68 23.72
CA ILE A 39 -0.92 -3.79 24.75
C ILE A 39 -1.22 -4.58 26.03
N PHE A 40 -1.83 -5.77 25.91
CA PHE A 40 -2.10 -6.62 27.06
C PHE A 40 -0.82 -7.08 27.76
N SER A 41 0.25 -7.40 27.01
CA SER A 41 1.53 -7.77 27.61
C SER A 41 2.19 -6.63 28.40
N LEU A 42 2.04 -5.39 27.94
CA LEU A 42 2.54 -4.20 28.66
C LEU A 42 1.81 -3.97 29.99
N LEU A 43 0.49 -4.12 29.97
CA LEU A 43 -0.37 -3.93 31.16
C LEU A 43 -0.13 -4.98 32.25
N ILE A 44 0.12 -6.24 31.85
CA ILE A 44 0.25 -7.36 32.81
C ILE A 44 1.68 -7.54 33.31
N TYR A 45 2.69 -7.37 32.46
CA TYR A 45 4.08 -7.70 32.81
C TYR A 45 4.94 -6.49 33.22
N SER A 46 4.47 -5.24 33.03
CA SER A 46 5.10 -3.98 33.48
C SER A 46 6.62 -3.85 33.22
N SER A 47 7.16 -4.63 32.28
CA SER A 47 8.60 -4.80 32.04
C SER A 47 8.91 -4.96 30.54
N SER A 48 8.07 -4.42 29.66
CA SER A 48 8.42 -4.32 28.25
C SER A 48 9.07 -2.97 27.99
N ASP A 49 10.28 -3.02 27.45
CA ASP A 49 11.03 -1.88 26.95
C ASP A 49 10.12 -0.99 26.07
N LEU A 50 9.95 0.28 26.43
CA LEU A 50 9.09 1.23 25.68
C LEU A 50 9.55 1.38 24.22
N THR A 51 10.83 1.10 23.96
CA THR A 51 11.45 0.99 22.64
C THR A 51 10.84 -0.15 21.82
N ALA A 52 10.69 -1.35 22.41
CA ALA A 52 10.08 -2.51 21.73
C ALA A 52 8.61 -2.27 21.37
N PHE A 53 7.86 -1.60 22.25
CA PHE A 53 6.48 -1.21 21.95
C PHE A 53 6.40 -0.22 20.79
N SER A 54 7.28 0.78 20.78
CA SER A 54 7.35 1.77 19.70
C SER A 54 7.62 1.09 18.36
N VAL A 55 8.56 0.14 18.30
CA VAL A 55 8.85 -0.67 17.10
C VAL A 55 7.62 -1.48 16.66
N SER A 56 6.87 -2.08 17.59
CA SER A 56 5.66 -2.83 17.24
C SER A 56 4.56 -1.94 16.66
N ILE A 57 4.36 -0.72 17.20
CA ILE A 57 3.42 0.27 16.62
C ILE A 57 3.80 0.60 15.18
N ILE A 58 5.06 0.91 14.92
CA ILE A 58 5.53 1.28 13.57
C ILE A 58 5.36 0.09 12.62
N SER A 59 5.64 -1.13 13.09
CA SER A 59 5.39 -2.34 12.30
C SER A 59 3.91 -2.56 12.03
N ALA A 60 3.00 -2.19 12.94
CA ALA A 60 1.57 -2.31 12.72
C ALA A 60 1.05 -1.25 11.75
N LEU A 61 1.55 -0.02 11.82
CA LEU A 61 1.22 1.04 10.87
C LEU A 61 1.57 0.65 9.43
N ASP A 62 2.72 0.02 9.24
CA ASP A 62 3.14 -0.54 7.95
C ASP A 62 2.18 -1.63 7.44
N SER A 63 1.84 -2.60 8.29
CA SER A 63 0.86 -3.65 7.93
C SER A 63 -0.54 -3.10 7.63
N TYR A 64 -0.98 -2.06 8.35
CA TYR A 64 -2.25 -1.38 8.08
C TYR A 64 -2.22 -0.62 6.76
N LEU A 65 -1.10 0.04 6.44
CA LEU A 65 -0.93 0.67 5.15
C LEU A 65 -1.06 -0.38 4.03
N LEU A 66 -0.34 -1.49 4.15
CA LEU A 66 -0.42 -2.60 3.20
C LEU A 66 -1.87 -3.10 3.02
N ALA A 67 -2.63 -3.23 4.13
CA ALA A 67 -4.04 -3.59 4.08
C ALA A 67 -4.87 -2.57 3.28
N VAL A 68 -4.69 -1.27 3.53
CA VAL A 68 -5.36 -0.18 2.79
C VAL A 68 -5.02 -0.22 1.30
N ILE A 69 -3.77 -0.51 0.95
CA ILE A 69 -3.32 -0.58 -0.44
C ILE A 69 -3.97 -1.72 -1.18
N VAL A 70 -3.98 -2.92 -0.59
CA VAL A 70 -4.63 -4.09 -1.17
C VAL A 70 -6.14 -3.83 -1.31
N TYR A 71 -6.73 -3.13 -0.35
CA TYR A 71 -8.13 -2.70 -0.42
C TYR A 71 -8.40 -1.72 -1.58
N ILE A 72 -7.61 -0.64 -1.70
CA ILE A 72 -7.73 0.33 -2.81
C ILE A 72 -7.50 -0.35 -4.16
N PHE A 73 -6.53 -1.27 -4.24
CA PHE A 73 -6.29 -2.07 -5.44
C PHE A 73 -7.53 -2.88 -5.83
N SER A 74 -8.16 -3.54 -4.86
CA SER A 74 -9.39 -4.29 -5.06
C SER A 74 -10.53 -3.40 -5.58
N LEU A 75 -10.72 -2.21 -5.00
CA LEU A 75 -11.72 -1.24 -5.46
C LEU A 75 -11.42 -0.73 -6.87
N SER A 76 -10.14 -0.54 -7.19
CA SER A 76 -9.71 -0.06 -8.49
C SER A 76 -9.94 -1.10 -9.59
N LEU A 77 -9.68 -2.39 -9.30
CA LEU A 77 -10.05 -3.50 -10.19
C LEU A 77 -11.56 -3.59 -10.37
N TYR A 78 -12.33 -3.45 -9.28
CA TYR A 78 -13.79 -3.46 -9.36
C TYR A 78 -14.33 -2.34 -10.24
N GLY A 79 -13.87 -1.10 -10.01
CA GLY A 79 -14.28 0.07 -10.79
C GLY A 79 -13.96 -0.06 -12.27
N LEU A 80 -12.80 -0.65 -12.62
CA LEU A 80 -12.37 -0.79 -14.00
C LEU A 80 -13.14 -1.87 -14.78
N PHE A 81 -13.37 -3.03 -14.18
CA PHE A 81 -13.84 -4.22 -14.92
C PHE A 81 -15.33 -4.52 -14.77
N ILE A 82 -15.96 -4.10 -13.67
CA ILE A 82 -17.39 -4.33 -13.41
C ILE A 82 -18.20 -3.07 -13.71
N GLY A 83 -17.66 -1.89 -13.39
CA GLY A 83 -18.36 -0.61 -13.52
C GLY A 83 -19.49 -0.44 -12.48
N GLY A 84 -19.84 0.81 -12.14
CA GLY A 84 -21.05 1.10 -11.37
C GLY A 84 -20.88 1.51 -9.90
N LEU A 85 -19.68 1.88 -9.46
CA LEU A 85 -19.55 2.59 -8.18
C LEU A 85 -19.82 4.09 -8.38
N LYS A 86 -20.86 4.63 -7.71
CA LYS A 86 -20.96 6.08 -7.44
C LYS A 86 -19.90 6.44 -6.41
N VAL A 87 -18.65 6.53 -6.85
CA VAL A 87 -17.53 6.99 -6.03
C VAL A 87 -17.38 8.51 -6.18
N PRO A 88 -17.01 9.23 -5.13
CA PRO A 88 -16.74 10.66 -5.22
C PRO A 88 -15.68 10.93 -6.30
N THR A 89 -15.76 12.08 -6.96
CA THR A 89 -15.06 12.42 -8.22
C THR A 89 -13.55 12.21 -8.21
N TRP A 90 -12.92 12.16 -7.03
CA TRP A 90 -11.49 11.86 -6.87
C TRP A 90 -11.11 10.38 -7.06
N LEU A 91 -12.08 9.46 -7.17
CA LEU A 91 -11.86 8.01 -7.31
C LEU A 91 -12.44 7.42 -8.61
N GLU A 92 -13.02 8.25 -9.48
CA GLU A 92 -13.66 7.79 -10.72
C GLU A 92 -12.63 7.52 -11.82
N VAL A 93 -12.43 6.24 -12.17
CA VAL A 93 -11.42 5.80 -13.15
C VAL A 93 -12.12 5.50 -14.46
N HIS A 94 -11.90 6.35 -15.47
CA HIS A 94 -12.58 6.25 -16.76
C HIS A 94 -11.83 5.34 -17.76
N ASN A 95 -10.52 5.08 -17.56
CA ASN A 95 -9.67 4.28 -18.46
C ASN A 95 -8.52 3.53 -17.75
N LEU A 96 -7.94 2.53 -18.43
CA LEU A 96 -6.76 1.76 -17.99
C LEU A 96 -5.54 2.63 -17.64
N ASP A 97 -5.36 3.77 -18.30
CA ASP A 97 -4.25 4.68 -18.03
C ASP A 97 -4.44 5.48 -16.74
N ASP A 98 -5.68 5.79 -16.36
CA ASP A 98 -6.00 6.37 -15.05
C ASP A 98 -5.78 5.35 -13.93
N LEU A 99 -6.04 4.06 -14.21
CA LEU A 99 -5.72 2.98 -13.29
C LEU A 99 -4.20 2.88 -13.08
N LYS A 100 -3.40 2.88 -14.15
CA LYS A 100 -1.93 2.88 -14.06
C LYS A 100 -1.40 4.09 -13.29
N LYS A 101 -2.00 5.28 -13.49
CA LYS A 101 -1.62 6.51 -12.78
C LYS A 101 -1.91 6.41 -11.28
N LYS A 102 -3.08 5.90 -10.89
CA LYS A 102 -3.44 5.67 -9.48
C LYS A 102 -2.58 4.59 -8.81
N LEU A 103 -2.33 3.47 -9.48
CA LEU A 103 -1.43 2.41 -8.98
C LEU A 103 -0.02 2.93 -8.74
N SER A 104 0.52 3.72 -9.66
CA SER A 104 1.85 4.32 -9.51
C SER A 104 1.94 5.25 -8.28
N SER A 105 0.86 6.00 -7.99
CA SER A 105 0.79 6.86 -6.80
C SER A 105 0.77 6.04 -5.50
N VAL A 106 0.02 4.94 -5.49
CA VAL A 106 -0.07 4.05 -4.33
C VAL A 106 1.27 3.33 -4.07
N ILE A 107 1.98 2.90 -5.11
CA ILE A 107 3.33 2.31 -4.98
C ILE A 107 4.32 3.31 -4.39
N ALA A 108 4.27 4.58 -4.82
CA ALA A 108 5.14 5.61 -4.26
C ALA A 108 4.89 5.82 -2.75
N LEU A 109 3.64 5.77 -2.31
CA LEU A 109 3.27 5.86 -0.89
C LEU A 109 3.83 4.68 -0.05
N ILE A 110 3.78 3.45 -0.57
CA ILE A 110 4.35 2.27 0.09
C ILE A 110 5.84 2.44 0.35
N LEU A 111 6.58 2.83 -0.70
CA LEU A 111 8.01 3.02 -0.62
C LEU A 111 8.38 4.11 0.39
N ALA A 112 7.58 5.17 0.48
CA ALA A 112 7.75 6.23 1.47
C ALA A 112 7.53 5.73 2.92
N VAL A 113 6.53 4.89 3.18
CA VAL A 113 6.28 4.37 4.54
C VAL A 113 7.29 3.31 4.95
N LEU A 114 7.72 2.43 4.03
CA LEU A 114 8.79 1.46 4.29
C LEU A 114 10.09 2.15 4.69
N PHE A 115 10.39 3.31 4.10
CA PHE A 115 11.53 4.12 4.50
C PHE A 115 11.39 4.61 5.94
N LEU A 116 10.25 5.23 6.24
CA LEU A 116 9.98 5.78 7.56
C LEU A 116 10.10 4.70 8.64
N LYS A 117 9.59 3.49 8.37
CA LYS A 117 9.65 2.36 9.30
C LYS A 117 11.07 2.06 9.76
N HIS A 118 12.03 2.01 8.84
CA HIS A 118 13.40 1.64 9.16
C HIS A 118 14.24 2.84 9.63
N VAL A 119 13.87 4.07 9.30
CA VAL A 119 14.42 5.25 9.99
C VAL A 119 14.06 5.24 11.47
N VAL A 120 12.83 4.84 11.83
CA VAL A 120 12.39 4.86 13.23
C VAL A 120 12.86 3.63 14.03
N ALA A 121 13.11 2.48 13.40
CA ALA A 121 13.65 1.27 14.05
C ALA A 121 15.17 1.34 14.34
N TRP A 122 15.69 2.53 14.67
CA TRP A 122 17.11 2.87 14.71
C TRP A 122 17.88 2.07 15.79
N GLU A 123 18.58 0.99 15.40
CA GLU A 123 19.49 0.26 16.30
C GLU A 123 20.97 0.52 16.00
N ASN A 124 21.37 0.77 14.74
CA ASN A 124 22.76 0.97 14.32
C ASN A 124 22.94 2.21 13.44
N GLY A 125 23.67 3.22 13.93
CA GLY A 125 23.89 4.51 13.23
C GLY A 125 24.47 4.41 11.81
N LYS A 126 25.28 3.38 11.52
CA LYS A 126 25.86 3.15 10.18
C LYS A 126 24.87 2.48 9.22
N GLU A 127 24.06 1.54 9.71
CA GLU A 127 23.07 0.85 8.88
C GLU A 127 21.96 1.80 8.46
N THR A 128 21.52 2.66 9.38
CA THR A 128 20.54 3.72 9.08
C THR A 128 21.07 4.75 8.09
N LEU A 129 22.37 5.03 8.08
CA LEU A 129 22.98 5.91 7.07
C LEU A 129 22.92 5.28 5.68
N TYR A 130 23.30 4.01 5.53
CA TYR A 130 23.21 3.30 4.25
C TYR A 130 21.76 3.16 3.78
N PHE A 131 20.83 2.95 4.71
CA PHE A 131 19.42 2.90 4.41
C PHE A 131 18.85 4.28 3.99
N ALA A 132 19.24 5.35 4.68
CA ALA A 132 18.88 6.72 4.33
C ALA A 132 19.36 7.12 2.92
N ILE A 133 20.60 6.76 2.57
CA ILE A 133 21.13 6.99 1.22
C ILE A 133 20.33 6.19 0.18
N SER A 134 20.04 4.92 0.48
CA SER A 134 19.29 4.04 -0.44
C SER A 134 17.90 4.58 -0.76
N ILE A 135 17.15 5.06 0.24
CA ILE A 135 15.86 5.68 -0.03
C ILE A 135 15.96 7.06 -0.63
N SER A 136 16.91 7.90 -0.21
CA SER A 136 17.10 9.21 -0.85
C SER A 136 17.33 9.05 -2.36
N LEU A 137 18.07 8.02 -2.76
CA LEU A 137 18.33 7.71 -4.16
C LEU A 137 17.09 7.16 -4.87
N MET A 138 16.32 6.28 -4.23
CA MET A 138 15.06 5.76 -4.76
C MET A 138 13.98 6.86 -4.90
N MET A 139 13.85 7.74 -3.92
CA MET A 139 12.95 8.91 -3.98
C MET A 139 13.37 9.88 -5.08
N ALA A 140 14.67 10.18 -5.22
CA ALA A 140 15.17 11.02 -6.29
C ALA A 140 14.85 10.43 -7.67
N ALA A 141 14.99 9.11 -7.84
CA ALA A 141 14.65 8.42 -9.09
C ALA A 141 13.13 8.49 -9.39
N LEU A 142 12.27 8.32 -8.38
CA LEU A 142 10.82 8.44 -8.54
C LEU A 142 10.39 9.87 -8.89
N ILE A 143 10.95 10.87 -8.19
CA ILE A 143 10.67 12.29 -8.47
C ILE A 143 11.12 12.64 -9.90
N ALA A 144 12.31 12.19 -10.30
CA ALA A 144 12.79 12.38 -11.68
C ALA A 144 11.85 11.73 -12.70
N TYR A 145 11.38 10.50 -12.46
CA TYR A 145 10.41 9.84 -13.33
C TYR A 145 9.10 10.63 -13.44
N ILE A 146 8.58 11.16 -12.33
CA ILE A 146 7.35 11.96 -12.31
C ILE A 146 7.55 13.25 -13.10
N ILE A 147 8.65 13.98 -12.88
CA ILE A 147 8.98 15.23 -13.60
C ILE A 147 9.12 14.98 -15.11
N VAL A 148 9.81 13.91 -15.49
CA VAL A 148 9.97 13.54 -16.91
C VAL A 148 8.62 13.20 -17.52
N LYS A 149 7.78 12.44 -16.82
CA LYS A 149 6.45 12.06 -17.30
C LYS A 149 5.49 13.23 -17.40
N ASP A 150 5.55 14.18 -16.48
CA ASP A 150 4.72 15.39 -16.49
C ASP A 150 5.11 16.32 -17.65
N ASN A 151 6.42 16.48 -17.90
CA ASN A 151 6.93 17.21 -19.07
C ASN A 151 6.53 16.58 -20.42
N ILE A 152 6.40 15.25 -20.48
CA ILE A 152 5.96 14.56 -21.71
C ILE A 152 4.46 14.77 -21.94
N ASN A 153 3.64 14.75 -20.88
CA ASN A 153 2.19 15.00 -20.99
C ASN A 153 1.83 16.47 -21.23
N SER A 154 2.70 17.42 -20.87
CA SER A 154 2.49 18.86 -21.14
C SER A 154 2.70 19.27 -22.61
N LYS A 155 3.25 18.38 -23.46
CA LYS A 155 3.54 18.66 -24.89
C LYS A 155 2.50 18.10 -25.86
N HIS A 156 1.42 17.50 -25.35
CA HIS A 156 0.27 17.01 -26.13
C HIS A 156 -1.02 17.62 -25.59
#